data_AF-A0A0A7EVS4-F1
#
_entry.id   AF-A0A0A7EVS4-F1
#
_cell.length_a   1.000
_cell.length_b   1.000
_cell.length_c   1.000
_cell.angle_alpha   90.00
_cell.angle_beta   90.00
_cell.angle_gamma   90.00
#
_symmetry.space_group_name_H-M   'P 1'
#
loop_
_entity.id
_entity.type
_entity.pdbx_description
1 polymer ?
#
loop_
_entity_poly.entity_id
_entity_poly.type
_entity_poly.pdbx_seq_one_letter_code
_entity_poly.pdbx_strand_id
1 'polypeptide(L)'
;GAGIVKDLMAKAEKNKVKITLPVDFVTADKFDEHAATGTATVAAGIPAGWMGLDCGPESSKAYAEAVGRAKQIVWNGPVGVFEWDNFAKGTKNLMDKV
;
A
#
# COMPACT_ATOMS: atom_id res chain seq x y z
N GLY A 1 17.01 8.20 3.17
CA GLY A 1 15.71 7.51 3.30
C GLY A 1 15.90 6.05 3.67
N ALA A 2 16.17 5.17 2.70
CA ALA A 2 16.17 3.72 2.91
C ALA A 2 17.14 3.19 3.99
N GLY A 3 18.23 3.90 4.29
CA GLY A 3 19.24 3.44 5.26
C GLY A 3 18.72 3.23 6.70
N ILE A 4 17.64 3.91 7.10
CA ILE A 4 17.09 3.82 8.48
C ILE A 4 15.96 2.80 8.62
N VAL A 5 15.56 2.12 7.54
CA VAL A 5 14.37 1.25 7.54
C VAL A 5 14.50 0.11 8.56
N LYS A 6 15.67 -0.53 8.64
CA LYS A 6 15.91 -1.63 9.59
C LYS A 6 15.77 -1.18 11.04
N ASP A 7 16.29 0.00 11.36
CA ASP A 7 16.22 0.56 12.71
C ASP A 7 14.76 0.90 13.09
N LEU A 8 13.97 1.41 12.15
CA LEU A 8 12.54 1.68 12.36
C LEU A 8 11.74 0.39 12.59
N MET A 9 11.99 -0.65 11.78
CA MET A 9 11.33 -1.94 11.95
C MET A 9 11.67 -2.57 13.31
N ALA A 10 12.95 -2.57 13.69
CA ALA A 10 13.40 -3.07 14.99
C ALA A 10 12.80 -2.27 16.16
N LYS A 11 12.70 -0.94 16.02
CA LYS A 11 12.05 -0.08 17.03
C LYS A 11 10.57 -0.39 17.16
N ALA A 12 9.86 -0.63 16.05
CA ALA A 12 8.44 -1.00 16.09
C ALA A 12 8.24 -2.34 16.79
N GLU A 13 9.05 -3.35 16.47
CA GLU A 13 9.01 -4.67 17.12
C GLU A 13 9.27 -4.58 18.62
N LYS A 14 10.32 -3.84 19.05
CA LYS A 14 10.63 -3.61 20.47
C LYS A 14 9.45 -3.00 21.23
N ASN A 15 8.69 -2.12 20.58
CA ASN A 15 7.51 -1.46 21.15
C ASN A 15 6.20 -2.23 20.90
N LYS A 16 6.26 -3.46 20.38
CA LYS A 16 5.10 -4.30 20.06
C LYS A 16 4.11 -3.63 19.10
N VAL A 17 4.62 -2.78 18.21
CA VAL A 17 3.85 -2.10 17.16
C VAL A 17 3.80 -3.02 15.93
N LYS A 18 2.59 -3.44 15.54
CA LYS A 18 2.39 -4.20 14.30
C LYS A 18 2.41 -3.26 13.09
N ILE A 19 3.46 -3.36 12.28
CA ILE A 19 3.52 -2.69 10.96
C ILE A 19 2.86 -3.59 9.93
N THR A 20 1.93 -3.05 9.14
CA THR A 20 1.24 -3.75 8.05
C THR A 20 1.67 -3.15 6.72
N LEU A 21 2.59 -3.83 6.03
CA LEU A 21 3.07 -3.44 4.70
C LEU A 21 2.22 -4.10 3.60
N PRO A 22 2.18 -3.54 2.38
CA PRO A 22 1.51 -4.19 1.25
C PRO A 22 2.20 -5.51 0.86
N VAL A 23 1.40 -6.45 0.38
CA VAL A 23 1.83 -7.76 -0.12
C VAL A 23 1.60 -7.93 -1.63
N ASP A 24 0.81 -7.03 -2.21
CA ASP A 24 0.44 -6.97 -3.62
C ASP A 24 0.18 -5.52 -4.05
N PHE A 25 0.26 -5.29 -5.37
CA PHE A 25 0.28 -3.97 -5.97
C PHE A 25 -0.52 -3.96 -7.28
N VAL A 26 -1.19 -2.84 -7.56
CA VAL A 26 -1.60 -2.47 -8.92
C VAL A 26 -0.42 -1.78 -9.58
N THR A 27 -0.01 -2.27 -10.74
CA THR A 27 1.18 -1.80 -11.45
C THR A 27 0.84 -1.05 -12.73
N ALA A 28 1.78 -0.23 -13.21
CA ALA A 28 1.70 0.48 -14.47
C ALA A 28 3.04 0.42 -15.22
N ASP A 29 3.00 0.47 -16.55
CA ASP A 29 4.18 0.51 -17.43
C ASP A 29 4.83 1.92 -17.54
N LYS A 30 4.11 2.95 -17.10
CA LYS A 30 4.60 4.33 -16.96
C LYS A 30 3.81 5.08 -15.88
N PHE A 31 4.36 6.20 -15.41
CA PHE A 31 3.70 7.10 -14.46
C PHE A 31 2.71 8.02 -15.22
N ASP A 32 1.52 7.50 -15.52
CA ASP A 32 0.51 8.17 -16.36
C ASP A 32 -0.88 7.61 -16.02
N GLU A 33 -1.92 8.46 -16.04
CA GLU A 33 -3.31 8.08 -15.78
C GLU A 33 -3.82 7.00 -16.77
N HIS A 34 -3.31 7.03 -18.01
CA HIS A 34 -3.70 6.15 -19.11
C HIS A 34 -2.64 5.06 -19.39
N ALA A 35 -1.75 4.79 -18.45
CA ALA A 35 -0.78 3.71 -18.53
C ALA A 35 -1.47 2.33 -18.68
N ALA A 36 -0.76 1.37 -19.26
CA ALA A 36 -1.21 -0.01 -19.21
C ALA A 36 -1.12 -0.51 -17.77
N THR A 37 -2.20 -1.08 -17.25
CA THR A 37 -2.27 -1.55 -15.86
C THR A 37 -1.98 -3.04 -15.76
N GLY A 38 -1.42 -3.44 -14.62
CA GLY A 38 -1.16 -4.84 -14.26
C GLY A 38 -1.24 -5.06 -12.76
N THR A 39 -0.80 -6.23 -12.32
CA THR A 39 -0.73 -6.58 -10.90
C THR A 39 0.57 -7.33 -10.61
N ALA A 40 1.12 -7.13 -9.41
CA ALA A 40 2.28 -7.86 -8.92
C ALA A 40 2.12 -8.21 -7.44
N THR A 41 2.78 -9.28 -7.00
CA THR A 41 2.91 -9.62 -5.58
C THR A 41 4.34 -9.38 -5.12
N VAL A 42 4.56 -9.23 -3.81
CA VAL A 42 5.92 -9.15 -3.25
C VAL A 42 6.75 -10.39 -3.62
N ALA A 43 6.12 -11.57 -3.67
CA ALA A 43 6.80 -12.83 -4.01
C ALA A 43 7.21 -12.90 -5.48
N ALA A 44 6.36 -12.43 -6.40
CA ALA A 44 6.66 -12.41 -7.83
C ALA A 44 7.59 -11.25 -8.23
N GLY A 45 7.57 -10.17 -7.45
CA GLY A 45 8.24 -8.92 -7.79
C GLY A 45 7.48 -8.12 -8.85
N ILE A 46 7.83 -6.84 -8.98
CA ILE A 46 7.33 -5.98 -10.05
C ILE A 46 8.22 -6.18 -11.28
N PRO A 47 7.67 -6.45 -12.48
CA PRO A 47 8.45 -6.64 -13.70
C PRO A 47 9.32 -5.42 -14.04
N ALA A 48 10.43 -5.65 -14.74
CA ALA A 48 11.27 -4.56 -15.22
C ALA A 48 10.49 -3.62 -16.16
N GLY A 49 10.66 -2.31 -15.99
CA GLY A 49 9.90 -1.29 -16.72
C GLY A 49 8.51 -0.99 -16.16
N TRP A 50 8.06 -1.74 -15.14
CA TRP A 50 6.81 -1.49 -14.44
C TRP A 50 7.05 -0.87 -13.06
N MET A 51 6.02 -0.23 -12.50
CA MET A 51 6.03 0.34 -11.15
C MET A 51 4.68 0.12 -10.45
N GLY A 52 4.69 0.02 -9.13
CA GLY A 52 3.46 -0.06 -8.32
C GLY A 52 2.91 1.32 -8.04
N LEU A 53 1.64 1.56 -8.36
CA LEU A 53 0.97 2.86 -8.19
C LEU A 53 -0.24 2.83 -7.25
N ASP A 54 -0.73 1.65 -6.88
CA ASP A 54 -1.73 1.47 -5.82
C ASP A 54 -1.50 0.14 -5.10
N CYS A 55 -2.10 -0.02 -3.92
CA CYS A 55 -2.08 -1.30 -3.21
C CYS A 55 -3.03 -2.31 -3.87
N GLY A 56 -2.65 -3.58 -3.85
CA GLY A 56 -3.49 -4.63 -4.39
C GLY A 56 -4.65 -5.02 -3.46
N PRO A 57 -5.54 -5.92 -3.92
CA PRO A 57 -6.71 -6.37 -3.15
C PRO A 57 -6.35 -7.05 -1.83
N GLU A 58 -5.27 -7.82 -1.74
CA GLU A 58 -4.91 -8.51 -0.50
C GLU A 58 -4.36 -7.53 0.55
N SER A 59 -3.58 -6.53 0.11
CA SER A 59 -3.14 -5.42 0.93
C SER A 59 -4.31 -4.59 1.45
N SER A 60 -5.28 -4.29 0.59
CA SER A 60 -6.50 -3.58 0.96
C SER A 60 -7.29 -4.30 2.07
N LYS A 61 -7.40 -5.64 2.00
CA LYS A 61 -8.04 -6.45 3.04
C LYS A 61 -7.29 -6.34 4.37
N ALA A 62 -5.97 -6.50 4.34
CA ALA A 62 -5.14 -6.40 5.54
C ALA A 62 -5.24 -5.01 6.21
N TYR A 63 -5.35 -3.94 5.41
CA TYR A 63 -5.59 -2.59 5.93
C TYR A 63 -6.99 -2.45 6.53
N ALA A 64 -8.03 -2.95 5.87
CA ALA A 64 -9.39 -2.94 6.40
C ALA A 64 -9.49 -3.68 7.74
N GLU A 65 -8.83 -4.83 7.88
CA GLU A 65 -8.73 -5.55 9.16
C GLU A 65 -8.00 -4.73 10.24
N ALA A 66 -6.95 -4.01 9.85
CA ALA A 66 -6.20 -3.14 10.76
C ALA A 66 -7.00 -1.94 11.24
N VAL A 67 -7.82 -1.38 10.37
CA VAL A 67 -8.74 -0.30 10.71
C VAL A 67 -9.90 -0.81 11.56
N GLY A 68 -10.50 -1.95 11.20
CA GLY A 68 -11.66 -2.51 11.93
C GLY A 68 -11.39 -2.89 13.39
N ARG A 69 -10.12 -3.12 13.77
CA ARG A 69 -9.71 -3.37 15.16
C ARG A 69 -9.37 -2.09 15.94
N ALA A 70 -9.27 -0.94 15.27
CA ALA A 70 -8.85 0.31 15.89
C ALA A 70 -10.02 1.01 16.60
N LYS A 71 -9.74 1.62 17.76
CA LYS A 71 -10.70 2.50 18.46
C LYS A 71 -10.51 3.97 18.10
N GLN A 72 -9.33 4.32 17.61
CA GLN A 72 -8.95 5.65 17.21
C GLN A 72 -7.99 5.53 16.02
N ILE A 73 -8.23 6.35 15.01
CA ILE A 73 -7.48 6.32 13.76
C ILE A 73 -6.91 7.72 13.52
N VAL A 74 -5.62 7.76 13.19
CA VAL A 74 -4.98 8.93 12.61
C VAL A 74 -4.50 8.52 11.23
N TRP A 75 -5.10 9.11 10.20
CA TRP A 75 -4.77 8.80 8.82
C TRP A 75 -4.05 9.98 8.18
N ASN A 76 -2.81 9.75 7.72
CA ASN A 76 -1.99 10.76 7.07
C ASN A 76 -1.30 10.17 5.83
N GLY A 77 -1.95 10.34 4.69
CA GLY A 77 -1.42 9.99 3.37
C GLY A 77 -2.21 8.86 2.67
N PRO A 78 -2.50 9.00 1.36
CA PRO A 78 -3.14 7.95 0.57
C PRO A 78 -2.24 6.72 0.41
N VAL A 79 -2.81 5.58 0.02
CA VAL A 79 -2.07 4.31 -0.19
C VAL A 79 -1.77 4.01 -1.67
N GLY A 80 -2.14 4.93 -2.54
CA GLY A 80 -1.91 4.88 -3.99
C GLY A 80 -2.00 6.28 -4.59
N VAL A 81 -1.74 6.39 -5.90
CA VAL A 81 -1.88 7.62 -6.69
C VAL A 81 -3.37 7.89 -6.93
N PHE A 82 -4.05 8.33 -5.87
CA PHE A 82 -5.50 8.44 -5.83
C PHE A 82 -6.08 9.50 -6.78
N GLU A 83 -5.23 10.37 -7.31
CA GLU A 83 -5.57 11.37 -8.32
C GLU A 83 -6.00 10.75 -9.66
N TRP A 84 -5.73 9.45 -9.88
CA TRP A 84 -6.04 8.71 -11.10
C TRP A 84 -6.96 7.53 -10.82
N ASP A 85 -8.07 7.40 -11.57
CA ASP A 85 -9.11 6.40 -11.33
C ASP A 85 -8.60 4.96 -11.29
N ASN A 86 -7.59 4.66 -12.12
CA ASN A 86 -6.95 3.34 -12.19
C ASN A 86 -6.17 2.97 -10.91
N PHE A 87 -5.79 3.96 -10.09
CA PHE A 87 -4.89 3.81 -8.94
C PHE A 87 -5.46 4.41 -7.64
N ALA A 88 -6.77 4.70 -7.62
CA ALA A 88 -7.47 5.27 -6.48
C ALA A 88 -8.21 4.25 -5.59
N LYS A 89 -8.32 2.99 -6.05
CA LYS A 89 -9.17 1.98 -5.41
C LYS A 89 -8.68 1.61 -4.01
N GLY A 90 -7.39 1.43 -3.82
CA GLY A 90 -6.79 1.12 -2.52
C GLY A 90 -7.06 2.22 -1.49
N THR A 91 -6.85 3.48 -1.88
CA THR A 91 -7.13 4.66 -1.04
C THR A 91 -8.60 4.77 -0.69
N LYS A 92 -9.50 4.60 -1.67
CA LYS A 92 -10.95 4.64 -1.42
C LYS A 92 -11.40 3.49 -0.50
N ASN A 93 -10.93 2.27 -0.74
CA ASN A 93 -11.24 1.11 0.10
C ASN A 93 -10.80 1.33 1.56
N LEU A 94 -9.65 1.96 1.78
CA LEU A 94 -9.18 2.30 3.12
C LEU A 94 -10.07 3.38 3.75
N MET A 95 -10.34 4.46 3.01
CA MET A 95 -11.20 5.56 3.47
C MET A 95 -12.58 5.07 3.91
N ASP A 96 -13.20 4.17 3.15
CA ASP A 96 -14.53 3.62 3.45
C ASP A 96 -14.55 2.74 4.72
N LYS A 97 -13.38 2.45 5.32
CA LYS A 97 -13.26 1.68 6.57
C LYS A 97 -12.96 2.54 7.79
N VAL A 98 -12.46 3.76 7.60
CA VAL A 98 -12.10 4.71 8.67
C VAL A 98 -13.35 5.40 9.21
#